data_AF-A0A0D3K9V2-F1
#
_entry.id   AF-A0A0D3K9V2-F1
#
_cell.length_a   1.000
_cell.length_b   1.000
_cell.length_c   1.000
_cell.angle_alpha   90.00
_cell.angle_beta   90.00
_cell.angle_gamma   90.00
#
_symmetry.space_group_name_H-M   'P 1'
#
loop_
_entity.id
_entity.type
_entity.pdbx_description
1 polymer ?
#
loop_
_entity_poly.entity_id
_entity_poly.type
_entity_poly.pdbx_seq_one_letter_code
_entity_poly.pdbx_strand_id
1 'polypeptide(L)'
;MHVLTAAFVRGFVAVPAARHPLPLRCSPVQALRPGSIKEATLQQGKRPYGEESRRYRRTIYRHEDWLRHRSETRLLRNLQGTFTSGVVRSLLSEVIAVTLVALLVIVWNAALFGYDSLGTTTTQPGLFGEEVPAFLRAQLPVSIFTLSSPALGLLLVFRTNTSYQRWLEARQAWGRIVSHCRNIMRQATLWIEEDEAEDVADPDAARRSLEELRLCVWAFPRSLWAHLSDPAKEPRFAQEVRERFPSDASAALLLGSSHRPLRALSLLSAAMDRLPIDEKKKVEMDKSCILLGRSGE
;
A
#
# COMPACT_ATOMS: atom_id res chain seq x y z
N MET A 1 -64.52 -44.34 23.80
CA MET A 1 -64.06 -43.23 22.95
C MET A 1 -62.61 -42.96 23.32
N HIS A 2 -61.69 -43.43 22.48
CA HIS A 2 -60.67 -42.61 21.78
C HIS A 2 -59.56 -42.11 22.72
N VAL A 3 -58.26 -42.32 22.53
CA VAL A 3 -57.44 -42.68 21.36
C VAL A 3 -56.02 -42.98 21.90
N LEU A 4 -55.32 -43.87 21.20
CA LEU A 4 -53.86 -44.05 21.00
C LEU A 4 -52.93 -42.95 21.61
N THR A 5 -51.67 -43.20 22.02
CA THR A 5 -50.62 -43.85 21.22
C THR A 5 -49.36 -44.10 22.04
N ALA A 6 -48.70 -45.20 21.67
CA ALA A 6 -47.41 -45.74 22.05
C ALA A 6 -46.18 -44.81 21.98
N ALA A 7 -45.23 -45.10 22.88
CA ALA A 7 -43.80 -45.33 22.65
C ALA A 7 -42.99 -44.34 21.78
N PHE A 8 -42.02 -43.67 22.40
CA PHE A 8 -40.64 -43.64 21.85
C PHE A 8 -39.61 -43.25 22.91
N VAL A 9 -38.95 -44.27 23.49
CA VAL A 9 -37.63 -44.14 24.12
C VAL A 9 -36.63 -44.62 23.07
N ARG A 10 -35.74 -43.74 22.58
CA ARG A 10 -34.39 -44.13 22.10
C ARG A 10 -33.55 -42.92 21.65
N GLY A 11 -32.41 -42.74 22.32
CA GLY A 11 -31.13 -42.46 21.67
C GLY A 11 -30.93 -41.09 21.05
N PHE A 12 -30.68 -40.06 21.89
CA PHE A 12 -29.87 -38.93 21.42
C PHE A 12 -28.41 -39.38 21.37
N VAL A 13 -27.93 -39.66 20.16
CA VAL A 13 -26.52 -39.82 19.83
C VAL A 13 -25.81 -38.50 20.17
N ALA A 14 -24.80 -38.58 21.03
CA ALA A 14 -23.95 -37.44 21.36
C ALA A 14 -23.19 -36.99 20.11
N VAL A 15 -23.54 -35.81 19.61
CA VAL A 15 -22.73 -35.08 18.62
C VAL A 15 -21.39 -34.74 19.29
N PRO A 16 -20.23 -35.10 18.71
CA PRO A 16 -18.95 -34.76 19.31
C PRO A 16 -18.82 -33.23 19.36
N ALA A 17 -18.44 -32.73 20.54
CA ALA A 17 -18.34 -31.32 20.85
C ALA A 17 -17.58 -30.56 19.76
N ALA A 18 -18.27 -29.61 19.12
CA ALA A 18 -17.68 -28.66 18.20
C ALA A 18 -16.45 -28.02 18.88
N ARG A 19 -15.30 -28.11 18.19
CA ARG A 19 -14.06 -27.43 18.57
C ARG A 19 -14.41 -25.99 18.92
N HIS A 20 -14.11 -25.59 20.16
CA HIS A 20 -14.35 -24.24 20.65
C HIS A 20 -13.89 -23.21 19.61
N PRO A 21 -14.71 -22.20 19.25
CA PRO A 21 -14.21 -21.08 18.48
C PRO A 21 -13.09 -20.46 19.29
N LEU A 22 -11.88 -20.41 18.72
CA LEU A 22 -10.73 -19.77 19.32
C LEU A 22 -11.17 -18.41 19.88
N PRO A 23 -10.88 -18.09 21.15
CA PRO A 23 -11.28 -16.82 21.71
C PRO A 23 -10.66 -15.72 20.85
N LEU A 24 -11.52 -14.91 20.22
CA LEU A 24 -11.10 -13.66 19.61
C LEU A 24 -10.52 -12.82 20.75
N ARG A 25 -9.20 -12.87 20.92
CA ARG A 25 -8.47 -12.01 21.85
C ARG A 25 -8.81 -10.57 21.46
N CYS A 26 -9.74 -9.97 22.18
CA CYS A 26 -9.84 -8.52 22.25
C CYS A 26 -8.51 -8.05 22.86
N SER A 27 -7.63 -7.52 22.01
CA SER A 27 -6.36 -6.98 22.45
C SER A 27 -6.61 -5.90 23.51
N PRO A 28 -5.82 -5.86 24.60
CA PRO A 28 -5.92 -4.79 25.57
C PRO A 28 -5.64 -3.44 24.90
N VAL A 29 -6.23 -2.40 25.48
CA VAL A 29 -6.11 -1.00 25.07
C VAL A 29 -4.63 -0.57 25.02
N GLN A 30 -4.20 -0.18 23.82
CA GLN A 30 -3.04 0.66 23.48
C GLN A 30 -1.62 0.17 23.81
N ALA A 31 -1.24 -1.02 23.34
CA ALA A 31 0.14 -1.20 22.86
C ALA A 31 0.32 -0.46 21.52
N LEU A 32 1.44 0.24 21.32
CA LEU A 32 1.78 0.82 20.02
C LEU A 32 1.73 -0.27 18.96
N ARG A 33 1.07 0.01 17.83
CA ARG A 33 0.87 -1.01 16.79
C ARG A 33 2.24 -1.41 16.21
N PRO A 34 2.59 -2.72 16.20
CA PRO A 34 3.85 -3.21 15.65
C PRO A 34 3.98 -2.82 14.16
N GLY A 35 5.12 -2.25 13.76
CA GLY A 35 5.40 -1.65 12.46
C GLY A 35 4.72 -0.30 12.20
N SER A 36 4.19 0.40 13.21
CA SER A 36 3.59 1.73 13.00
C SER A 36 4.63 2.84 12.90
N ILE A 37 4.31 3.92 12.18
CA ILE A 37 5.17 5.12 12.13
C ILE A 37 5.47 5.64 13.55
N LYS A 38 4.49 5.56 14.47
CA LYS A 38 4.67 5.99 15.87
C LYS A 38 5.70 5.14 16.60
N GLU A 39 5.65 3.82 16.43
CA GLU A 39 6.64 2.91 17.00
C GLU A 39 8.01 3.08 16.35
N ALA A 40 8.08 3.22 15.03
CA ALA A 40 9.34 3.51 14.33
C ALA A 40 9.98 4.82 14.81
N THR A 41 9.15 5.84 15.07
CA THR A 41 9.61 7.13 15.62
C THR A 41 10.15 6.97 17.04
N LEU A 42 9.54 6.10 17.86
CA LEU A 42 10.02 5.78 19.20
C LEU A 42 11.33 4.96 19.19
N GLN A 43 11.46 4.02 18.25
CA GLN A 43 12.65 3.17 18.12
C GLN A 43 13.85 3.93 17.54
N GLN A 44 13.62 4.78 16.54
CA GLN A 44 14.69 5.49 15.81
C GLN A 44 14.94 6.91 16.34
N GLY A 45 14.09 7.42 17.24
CA GLY A 45 14.14 8.80 17.73
C GLY A 45 13.83 9.88 16.68
N LYS A 46 13.67 9.50 15.41
CA LYS A 46 13.34 10.39 14.29
C LYS A 46 12.13 9.82 13.54
N ARG A 47 11.24 10.71 13.09
CA ARG A 47 10.09 10.31 12.28
C ARG A 47 10.53 10.11 10.83
N PRO A 48 10.53 8.87 10.30
CA PRO A 48 10.96 8.61 8.93
C PRO A 48 10.10 9.38 7.94
N TYR A 49 10.72 9.96 6.90
CA TYR A 49 10.06 10.79 5.90
C TYR A 49 10.29 10.26 4.47
N GLY A 50 9.50 10.73 3.50
CA GLY A 50 9.63 10.36 2.09
C GLY A 50 9.49 8.84 1.87
N GLU A 51 10.44 8.26 1.15
CA GLU A 51 10.46 6.84 0.78
C GLU A 51 10.64 5.90 1.99
N GLU A 52 11.35 6.33 3.03
CA GLU A 52 11.55 5.54 4.25
C GLU A 52 10.25 5.32 5.02
N SER A 53 9.39 6.34 5.02
CA SER A 53 8.09 6.29 5.69
C SER A 53 7.13 5.25 5.09
N ARG A 54 7.32 4.89 3.80
CA ARG A 54 6.46 3.93 3.09
C ARG A 54 6.54 2.52 3.68
N ARG A 55 7.66 2.16 4.31
CA ARG A 55 7.83 0.86 5.01
C ARG A 55 6.85 0.67 6.17
N TYR A 56 6.42 1.76 6.78
CA TYR A 56 5.56 1.78 7.97
C TYR A 56 4.09 2.09 7.63
N ARG A 57 3.74 2.19 6.34
CA ARG A 57 2.37 2.43 5.88
C ARG A 57 1.63 1.10 5.72
N ARG A 58 1.05 0.59 6.81
CA ARG A 58 0.14 -0.58 6.73
C ARG A 58 -1.25 -0.16 6.25
N THR A 59 -1.86 -1.03 5.44
CA THR A 59 -2.91 -0.71 4.45
C THR A 59 -4.31 -1.22 4.78
N ILE A 60 -4.50 -1.91 5.91
CA ILE A 60 -5.80 -2.48 6.26
C ILE A 60 -6.56 -1.49 7.12
N TYR A 61 -7.59 -0.88 6.53
CA TYR A 61 -8.52 0.02 7.21
C TYR A 61 -9.41 -0.79 8.15
N ARG A 62 -9.28 -0.58 9.46
CA ARG A 62 -10.07 -1.29 10.48
C ARG A 62 -11.27 -0.49 10.93
N HIS A 63 -12.18 -1.15 11.66
CA HIS A 63 -13.31 -0.48 12.30
C HIS A 63 -12.86 0.68 13.22
N GLU A 64 -11.79 0.51 14.00
CA GLU A 64 -11.22 1.59 14.82
C GLU A 64 -10.78 2.80 13.99
N ASP A 65 -10.23 2.56 12.79
CA ASP A 65 -9.78 3.64 11.91
C ASP A 65 -11.00 4.37 11.32
N TRP A 66 -12.10 3.66 11.05
CA TRP A 66 -13.39 4.25 10.69
C TRP A 66 -13.97 5.13 11.81
N LEU A 67 -13.98 4.64 13.05
CA LEU A 67 -14.43 5.43 14.20
C LEU A 67 -13.61 6.71 14.35
N ARG A 68 -12.29 6.63 14.19
CA ARG A 68 -11.40 7.81 14.19
C ARG A 68 -11.70 8.74 13.02
N HIS A 69 -11.95 8.21 11.83
CA HIS A 69 -12.22 8.99 10.62
C HIS A 69 -13.58 9.72 10.67
N ARG A 70 -14.58 9.11 11.31
CA ARG A 70 -15.92 9.71 11.50
C ARG A 70 -15.93 10.81 12.58
N SER A 71 -14.94 10.85 13.47
CA SER A 71 -14.91 11.84 14.55
C SER A 71 -15.01 13.28 14.04
N GLU A 72 -15.86 14.08 14.68
CA GLU A 72 -16.12 15.48 14.29
C GLU A 72 -14.88 16.37 14.51
N THR A 73 -14.07 16.04 15.52
CA THR A 73 -12.80 16.73 15.83
C THR A 73 -11.65 16.38 14.87
N ARG A 74 -11.91 15.60 13.81
CA ARG A 74 -10.86 15.21 12.84
C ARG A 74 -10.18 16.40 12.18
N LEU A 75 -10.95 17.46 11.88
CA LEU A 75 -10.43 18.62 11.15
C LEU A 75 -9.39 19.36 11.99
N LEU A 76 -9.73 19.66 13.25
CA LEU A 76 -8.84 20.32 14.20
C LEU A 76 -7.57 19.50 14.44
N ARG A 77 -7.71 18.19 14.61
CA ARG A 77 -6.57 17.28 14.82
C ARG A 77 -5.65 17.21 13.60
N ASN A 78 -6.22 17.21 12.40
CA ASN A 78 -5.46 17.22 11.16
C ASN A 78 -4.76 18.57 10.96
N LEU A 79 -5.44 19.69 11.23
CA LEU A 79 -4.86 21.03 11.17
C LEU A 79 -3.67 21.19 12.11
N GLN A 80 -3.81 20.76 13.37
CA GLN A 80 -2.69 20.73 14.33
C GLN A 80 -1.55 19.83 13.82
N GLY A 81 -1.89 18.69 13.20
CA GLY A 81 -0.92 17.77 12.62
C GLY A 81 -0.22 18.28 11.37
N THR A 82 -0.75 19.28 10.66
CA THR A 82 -0.23 19.78 9.37
C THR A 82 1.22 20.24 9.48
N PHE A 83 1.58 20.99 10.52
CA PHE A 83 2.95 21.48 10.73
C PHE A 83 3.98 20.36 11.00
N THR A 84 3.51 19.17 11.39
CA THR A 84 4.35 17.98 11.59
C THR A 84 4.24 16.98 10.45
N SER A 85 3.45 17.30 9.42
CA SER A 85 3.20 16.44 8.28
C SER A 85 4.44 16.31 7.41
N GLY A 86 4.62 15.13 6.84
CA GLY A 86 5.67 14.90 5.88
C GLY A 86 5.59 15.84 4.67
N VAL A 87 4.37 16.10 4.17
CA VAL A 87 4.16 16.95 2.98
C VAL A 87 4.74 18.36 3.18
N VAL A 88 4.54 18.95 4.37
CA VAL A 88 5.11 20.27 4.70
C VAL A 88 6.64 20.20 4.73
N ARG A 89 7.21 19.12 5.29
CA ARG A 89 8.67 18.92 5.32
C ARG A 89 9.28 18.76 3.93
N SER A 90 8.62 18.11 2.97
CA SER A 90 9.15 18.06 1.60
C SER A 90 9.10 19.40 0.89
N LEU A 91 8.07 20.21 1.15
CA LEU A 91 7.89 21.48 0.45
C LEU A 91 8.65 22.63 1.11
N LEU A 92 9.26 22.39 2.28
CA LEU A 92 9.89 23.44 3.07
C LEU A 92 11.05 24.09 2.32
N SER A 93 11.87 23.30 1.62
CA SER A 93 12.98 23.80 0.81
C SER A 93 12.51 24.79 -0.27
N GLU A 94 11.46 24.43 -0.99
CA GLU A 94 10.89 25.18 -2.09
C GLU A 94 10.18 26.44 -1.58
N VAL A 95 9.42 26.31 -0.49
CA VAL A 95 8.75 27.46 0.15
C VAL A 95 9.77 28.46 0.68
N ILE A 96 10.84 28.00 1.34
CA ILE A 96 11.91 28.88 1.82
C ILE A 96 12.57 29.59 0.62
N ALA A 97 12.91 28.87 -0.44
CA ALA A 97 13.53 29.47 -1.62
C ALA A 97 12.64 30.57 -2.23
N VAL A 98 11.34 30.31 -2.44
CA VAL A 98 10.39 31.29 -2.97
C VAL A 98 10.21 32.48 -2.01
N THR A 99 10.18 32.23 -0.70
CA THR A 99 10.04 33.28 0.31
C THR A 99 11.28 34.18 0.34
N LEU A 100 12.48 33.61 0.23
CA LEU A 100 13.72 34.39 0.16
C LEU A 100 13.78 35.26 -1.08
N VAL A 101 13.37 34.73 -2.25
CA VAL A 101 13.27 35.53 -3.49
C VAL A 101 12.25 36.65 -3.32
N ALA A 102 11.08 36.37 -2.75
CA ALA A 102 10.06 37.39 -2.51
C ALA A 102 10.55 38.48 -1.54
N LEU A 103 11.23 38.11 -0.45
CA LEU A 103 11.84 39.04 0.48
C LEU A 103 12.92 39.89 -0.19
N LEU A 104 13.76 39.30 -1.03
CA LEU A 104 14.76 40.03 -1.81
C LEU A 104 14.10 41.08 -2.70
N VAL A 105 13.03 40.71 -3.42
CA VAL A 105 12.28 41.64 -4.27
C VAL A 105 11.65 42.77 -3.46
N ILE A 106 11.08 42.47 -2.29
CA ILE A 106 10.51 43.49 -1.39
C ILE A 106 11.60 44.44 -0.91
N VAL A 107 12.73 43.91 -0.43
CA VAL A 107 13.86 44.72 0.05
C VAL A 107 14.45 45.56 -1.08
N TRP A 108 14.60 45.00 -2.28
CA TRP A 108 15.06 45.70 -3.46
C TRP A 108 14.14 46.87 -3.83
N ASN A 109 12.83 46.62 -3.87
CA ASN A 109 11.84 47.67 -4.17
C ASN A 109 11.80 48.74 -3.07
N ALA A 110 11.85 48.35 -1.80
CA ALA A 110 11.91 49.27 -0.66
C ALA A 110 13.18 50.13 -0.69
N ALA A 111 14.32 49.55 -1.09
CA ALA A 111 15.57 50.28 -1.22
C ALA A 111 15.56 51.25 -2.40
N LEU A 112 14.91 50.93 -3.52
CA LEU A 112 14.85 51.80 -4.69
C LEU A 112 13.80 52.92 -4.56
N PHE A 113 12.58 52.57 -4.14
CA PHE A 113 11.41 53.46 -4.18
C PHE A 113 11.01 54.01 -2.81
N GLY A 114 11.66 53.56 -1.73
CA GLY A 114 11.27 53.90 -0.38
C GLY A 114 10.22 52.94 0.18
N TYR A 115 9.91 53.09 1.46
CA TYR A 115 8.91 52.28 2.15
C TYR A 115 8.14 53.11 3.17
N ASP A 116 6.90 52.69 3.43
CA ASP A 116 6.08 53.29 4.47
C ASP A 116 6.39 52.65 5.82
N SER A 117 6.67 53.47 6.82
CA SER A 117 6.96 53.03 8.17
C SER A 117 5.67 52.66 8.92
N LEU A 118 5.71 51.55 9.67
CA LEU A 118 4.53 51.09 10.41
C LEU A 118 4.24 52.05 11.58
N GLY A 119 3.20 52.87 11.48
CA GLY A 119 2.71 53.76 12.55
C GLY A 119 2.89 55.26 12.28
N THR A 120 3.69 55.65 11.29
CA THR A 120 3.83 57.04 10.85
C THR A 120 3.57 57.12 9.36
N THR A 121 2.63 57.97 8.91
CA THR A 121 2.35 58.24 7.49
C THR A 121 3.49 59.04 6.84
N THR A 122 4.73 58.62 7.06
CA THR A 122 5.94 59.23 6.53
C THR A 122 6.65 58.17 5.71
N THR A 123 6.64 58.37 4.40
CA THR A 123 7.36 57.54 3.44
C THR A 123 8.84 57.88 3.55
N GLN A 124 9.66 56.89 3.91
CA GLN A 124 11.10 57.10 3.90
C GLN A 124 11.60 57.02 2.45
N PRO A 125 12.42 57.98 1.98
CA PRO A 125 12.91 57.96 0.61
C PRO A 125 13.84 56.76 0.39
N GLY A 126 13.81 56.23 -0.83
CA GLY A 126 14.75 55.19 -1.27
C GLY A 126 16.18 55.71 -1.35
N LEU A 127 17.13 54.79 -1.54
CA LEU A 127 18.57 55.04 -1.58
C LEU A 127 18.99 56.06 -2.66
N PHE A 128 18.21 56.16 -3.75
CA PHE A 128 18.47 57.05 -4.88
C PHE A 128 17.57 58.31 -4.91
N GLY A 129 16.78 58.56 -3.86
CA GLY A 129 15.84 59.68 -3.83
C GLY A 129 14.82 59.64 -4.98
N GLU A 130 14.58 60.77 -5.65
CA GLU A 130 13.62 60.89 -6.75
C GLU A 130 14.16 60.35 -8.10
N GLU A 131 15.47 60.15 -8.23
CA GLU A 131 16.12 59.77 -9.51
C GLU A 131 16.61 58.32 -9.52
N VAL A 132 15.69 57.37 -9.66
CA VAL A 132 16.06 55.96 -9.87
C VAL A 132 16.53 55.74 -11.31
N PRO A 133 17.76 55.25 -11.56
CA PRO A 133 18.26 54.94 -12.89
C PRO A 133 17.35 53.98 -13.67
N ALA A 134 17.12 54.25 -14.96
CA ALA A 134 16.16 53.49 -15.78
C ALA A 134 16.46 51.98 -15.86
N PHE A 135 17.74 51.60 -15.86
CA PHE A 135 18.15 50.18 -15.89
C PHE A 135 17.82 49.41 -14.61
N LEU A 136 17.59 50.10 -13.48
CA LEU A 136 17.20 49.49 -12.20
C LEU A 136 15.67 49.34 -12.07
N ARG A 137 14.88 49.96 -12.96
CA ARG A 137 13.41 49.91 -12.96
C ARG A 137 12.88 48.67 -13.70
N ALA A 138 13.23 47.48 -13.22
CA ALA A 138 12.66 46.24 -13.75
C ALA A 138 11.19 46.11 -13.30
N GLN A 139 10.24 46.11 -14.25
CA GLN A 139 8.82 45.92 -13.99
C GLN A 139 8.34 44.62 -14.64
N LEU A 140 7.77 43.71 -13.85
CA LEU A 140 7.06 42.56 -14.38
C LEU A 140 5.56 42.89 -14.51
N PRO A 141 4.95 42.71 -15.70
CA PRO A 141 3.52 42.96 -15.88
C PRO A 141 2.68 41.91 -15.15
N VAL A 142 1.79 42.37 -14.28
CA VAL A 142 0.87 41.52 -13.50
C VAL A 142 -0.10 40.73 -14.40
N SER A 143 -0.40 41.25 -15.59
CA SER A 143 -1.33 40.66 -16.56
C SER A 143 -0.95 39.24 -17.00
N ILE A 144 0.35 38.93 -17.09
CA ILE A 144 0.80 37.58 -17.46
C ILE A 144 0.39 36.58 -16.38
N PHE A 145 0.57 36.95 -15.10
CA PHE A 145 0.24 36.10 -13.96
C PHE A 145 -1.26 35.90 -13.78
N THR A 146 -2.07 36.95 -13.99
CA THR A 146 -3.53 36.86 -13.85
C THR A 146 -4.15 35.96 -14.92
N LEU A 147 -3.64 36.02 -16.15
CA LEU A 147 -4.09 35.17 -17.26
C LEU A 147 -3.58 33.72 -17.13
N SER A 148 -2.35 33.52 -16.66
CA SER A 148 -1.75 32.18 -16.56
C SER A 148 -2.21 31.38 -15.33
N SER A 149 -2.53 32.05 -14.23
CA SER A 149 -2.94 31.40 -12.96
C SER A 149 -4.10 30.39 -13.12
N PRO A 150 -5.24 30.72 -13.75
CA PRO A 150 -6.32 29.75 -13.94
C PRO A 150 -5.92 28.58 -14.85
N ALA A 151 -5.12 28.84 -15.89
CA ALA A 151 -4.62 27.80 -16.78
C ALA A 151 -3.71 26.80 -16.03
N LEU A 152 -2.79 27.30 -15.20
CA LEU A 152 -1.94 26.46 -14.33
C LEU A 152 -2.75 25.68 -13.30
N GLY A 153 -3.78 26.30 -12.72
CA GLY A 153 -4.71 25.64 -11.80
C GLY A 153 -5.44 24.47 -12.46
N LEU A 154 -5.98 24.68 -13.66
CA LEU A 154 -6.68 23.64 -14.42
C LEU A 154 -5.75 22.50 -14.83
N LEU A 155 -4.53 22.82 -15.31
CA LEU A 155 -3.52 21.82 -15.64
C LEU A 155 -3.14 20.96 -14.44
N LEU A 156 -3.02 21.57 -13.25
CA LEU A 156 -2.75 20.84 -12.01
C LEU A 156 -3.88 19.88 -11.66
N VAL A 157 -5.15 20.30 -11.80
CA VAL A 157 -6.32 19.44 -11.53
C VAL A 157 -6.34 18.24 -12.48
N PHE A 158 -6.17 18.44 -13.78
CA PHE A 158 -6.13 17.33 -14.73
C PHE A 158 -4.96 16.38 -14.46
N ARG A 159 -3.76 16.92 -14.21
CA ARG A 159 -2.57 16.12 -13.88
C ARG A 159 -2.79 15.28 -12.62
N THR A 160 -3.36 15.87 -11.57
CA THR A 160 -3.60 15.16 -10.30
C THR A 160 -4.68 14.10 -10.43
N ASN A 161 -5.74 14.37 -11.21
CA ASN A 161 -6.79 13.38 -11.48
C ASN A 161 -6.26 12.15 -12.24
N THR A 162 -5.51 12.35 -13.33
CA THR A 162 -4.90 11.24 -14.08
C THR A 162 -3.90 10.46 -13.23
N SER A 163 -3.09 11.15 -12.41
CA SER A 163 -2.16 10.49 -11.48
C SER A 163 -2.89 9.64 -10.44
N TYR A 164 -4.02 10.13 -9.94
CA TYR A 164 -4.87 9.41 -8.99
C TYR A 164 -5.52 8.17 -9.63
N GLN A 165 -6.03 8.28 -10.86
CA GLN A 165 -6.59 7.16 -11.61
C GLN A 165 -5.55 6.04 -11.79
N ARG A 166 -4.33 6.37 -12.24
CA ARG A 166 -3.22 5.40 -12.37
C ARG A 166 -2.88 4.71 -11.03
N TRP A 167 -2.85 5.48 -9.94
CA TRP A 167 -2.62 4.91 -8.61
C TRP A 167 -3.75 3.96 -8.17
N LEU A 168 -5.00 4.34 -8.44
CA LEU A 168 -6.17 3.53 -8.11
C LEU A 168 -6.20 2.23 -8.91
N GLU A 169 -5.95 2.29 -10.22
CA GLU A 169 -5.85 1.13 -11.12
C GLU A 169 -4.77 0.14 -10.64
N ALA A 170 -3.57 0.64 -10.33
CA ALA A 170 -2.48 -0.20 -9.79
C ALA A 170 -2.88 -0.86 -8.47
N ARG A 171 -3.56 -0.13 -7.57
CA ARG A 171 -4.05 -0.68 -6.29
C ARG A 171 -5.11 -1.76 -6.51
N GLN A 172 -6.03 -1.56 -7.46
CA GLN A 172 -7.06 -2.53 -7.80
C GLN A 172 -6.45 -3.78 -8.45
N ALA A 173 -5.47 -3.63 -9.35
CA ALA A 173 -4.72 -4.74 -9.93
C ALA A 173 -4.02 -5.58 -8.85
N TRP A 174 -3.31 -4.94 -7.92
CA TRP A 174 -2.69 -5.63 -6.79
C TRP A 174 -3.73 -6.33 -5.90
N GLY A 175 -4.89 -5.71 -5.69
CA GLY A 175 -6.01 -6.31 -4.98
C GLY A 175 -6.54 -7.59 -5.65
N ARG A 176 -6.66 -7.58 -6.99
CA ARG A 176 -7.05 -8.75 -7.79
C ARG A 176 -6.02 -9.87 -7.65
N ILE A 177 -4.73 -9.58 -7.77
CA ILE A 177 -3.64 -10.56 -7.60
C ILE A 177 -3.75 -11.27 -6.24
N VAL A 178 -3.87 -10.51 -5.15
CA VAL A 178 -4.01 -11.07 -3.80
C VAL A 178 -5.28 -11.91 -3.65
N SER A 179 -6.39 -11.47 -4.26
CA SER A 179 -7.66 -12.20 -4.26
C SER A 179 -7.53 -13.56 -4.95
N HIS A 180 -6.93 -13.61 -6.15
CA HIS A 180 -6.73 -14.86 -6.88
C HIS A 180 -5.76 -15.80 -6.16
N CYS A 181 -4.68 -15.29 -5.57
CA CYS A 181 -3.78 -16.10 -4.73
C CYS A 181 -4.52 -16.74 -3.55
N ARG A 182 -5.44 -16.00 -2.90
CA ARG A 182 -6.27 -16.54 -1.81
C ARG A 182 -7.28 -17.56 -2.30
N ASN A 183 -7.88 -17.36 -3.48
CA ASN A 183 -8.82 -18.30 -4.06
C ASN A 183 -8.14 -19.64 -4.38
N ILE A 184 -6.95 -19.61 -4.99
CA ILE A 184 -6.14 -20.82 -5.26
C ILE A 184 -5.88 -21.58 -3.96
N MET A 185 -5.38 -20.90 -2.91
CA MET A 185 -5.12 -21.57 -1.63
C MET A 185 -6.39 -22.09 -0.96
N ARG A 186 -7.48 -21.32 -0.98
CA ARG A 186 -8.77 -21.73 -0.39
C ARG A 186 -9.33 -22.97 -1.09
N GLN A 187 -9.31 -23.00 -2.42
CA GLN A 187 -9.77 -24.14 -3.22
C GLN A 187 -8.90 -25.37 -2.96
N ALA A 188 -7.57 -25.21 -3.00
CA ALA A 188 -6.64 -26.30 -2.75
C ALA A 188 -6.81 -26.92 -1.36
N THR A 189 -6.92 -26.11 -0.30
CA THR A 189 -7.13 -26.63 1.07
C THR A 189 -8.47 -27.35 1.20
N LEU A 190 -9.55 -26.78 0.68
CA LEU A 190 -10.89 -27.36 0.79
C LEU A 190 -11.00 -28.70 0.05
N TRP A 191 -10.46 -28.78 -1.17
CA TRP A 191 -10.56 -30.00 -1.97
C TRP A 191 -9.66 -31.13 -1.50
N ILE A 192 -8.49 -30.81 -0.93
CA ILE A 192 -7.64 -31.82 -0.30
C ILE A 192 -8.32 -32.39 0.95
N GLU A 193 -8.97 -31.54 1.77
CA GLU A 193 -9.72 -32.01 2.95
C GLU A 193 -10.92 -32.91 2.57
N GLU A 194 -11.62 -32.59 1.46
CA GLU A 194 -12.68 -33.45 0.92
C GLU A 194 -12.15 -34.80 0.43
N ASP A 195 -11.08 -34.80 -0.36
CA ASP A 195 -10.53 -36.02 -0.94
C ASP A 195 -9.87 -36.91 0.16
N GLU A 196 -9.23 -36.32 1.18
CA GLU A 196 -8.72 -37.02 2.39
C GLU A 196 -9.82 -37.77 3.16
N ALA A 197 -11.07 -37.26 3.12
CA ALA A 197 -12.20 -37.91 3.77
C ALA A 197 -12.77 -39.08 2.95
N GLU A 198 -12.48 -39.15 1.66
CA GLU A 198 -13.08 -40.13 0.74
C GLU A 198 -12.18 -41.30 0.36
N ASP A 199 -10.86 -41.13 0.07
CA ASP A 199 -9.93 -42.27 -0.19
C ASP A 199 -8.46 -41.86 -0.57
N VAL A 200 -7.76 -41.03 0.22
CA VAL A 200 -6.35 -40.69 -0.09
C VAL A 200 -5.37 -41.78 0.36
N ALA A 201 -4.63 -42.36 -0.59
CA ALA A 201 -3.63 -43.41 -0.36
C ALA A 201 -2.35 -42.95 0.41
N ASP A 202 -2.03 -41.65 0.41
CA ASP A 202 -0.92 -41.06 1.19
C ASP A 202 -1.25 -39.61 1.62
N PRO A 203 -1.74 -39.39 2.87
CA PRO A 203 -2.05 -38.05 3.37
C PRO A 203 -0.81 -37.14 3.50
N ASP A 204 0.38 -37.72 3.63
CA ASP A 204 1.62 -36.95 3.73
C ASP A 204 2.11 -36.47 2.35
N ALA A 205 1.76 -37.17 1.25
CA ALA A 205 1.96 -36.64 -0.10
C ALA A 205 1.09 -35.41 -0.37
N ALA A 206 -0.20 -35.46 0.00
CA ALA A 206 -1.12 -34.33 -0.20
C ALA A 206 -0.65 -33.06 0.53
N ARG A 207 -0.19 -33.22 1.79
CA ARG A 207 0.40 -32.12 2.57
C ARG A 207 1.64 -31.52 1.92
N ARG A 208 2.56 -32.36 1.41
CA ARG A 208 3.76 -31.90 0.69
C ARG A 208 3.42 -31.10 -0.56
N SER A 209 2.48 -31.57 -1.37
CA SER A 209 2.02 -30.86 -2.57
C SER A 209 1.35 -29.52 -2.23
N LEU A 210 0.56 -29.46 -1.15
CA LEU A 210 -0.04 -28.22 -0.66
C LEU A 210 1.01 -27.22 -0.15
N GLU A 211 2.06 -27.70 0.53
CA GLU A 211 3.18 -26.86 0.95
C GLU A 211 3.96 -26.29 -0.24
N GLU A 212 4.22 -27.10 -1.27
CA GLU A 212 4.84 -26.64 -2.52
C GLU A 212 3.98 -25.58 -3.22
N LEU A 213 2.67 -25.83 -3.32
CA LEU A 213 1.73 -24.85 -3.87
C LEU A 213 1.75 -23.54 -3.09
N ARG A 214 1.74 -23.61 -1.76
CA ARG A 214 1.79 -22.42 -0.88
C ARG A 214 3.05 -21.59 -1.13
N LEU A 215 4.19 -22.23 -1.36
CA LEU A 215 5.44 -21.55 -1.71
C LEU A 215 5.35 -20.88 -3.07
N CYS A 216 4.79 -21.54 -4.08
CA CYS A 216 4.63 -20.98 -5.43
C CYS A 216 3.63 -19.82 -5.47
N VAL A 217 2.50 -19.95 -4.76
CA VAL A 217 1.50 -18.86 -4.61
C VAL A 217 2.12 -17.65 -3.93
N TRP A 218 3.03 -17.84 -2.97
CA TRP A 218 3.79 -16.74 -2.36
C TRP A 218 4.85 -16.15 -3.30
N ALA A 219 5.52 -16.99 -4.09
CA ALA A 219 6.62 -16.58 -4.95
C ALA A 219 6.16 -15.63 -6.08
N PHE A 220 4.95 -15.83 -6.63
CA PHE A 220 4.45 -14.97 -7.71
C PHE A 220 4.30 -13.49 -7.30
N PRO A 221 3.53 -13.12 -6.26
CA PRO A 221 3.43 -11.73 -5.84
C PRO A 221 4.77 -11.14 -5.38
N ARG A 222 5.67 -11.94 -4.79
CA ARG A 222 7.00 -11.44 -4.38
C ARG A 222 7.91 -11.16 -5.56
N SER A 223 7.95 -12.05 -6.55
CA SER A 223 8.72 -11.83 -7.78
C SER A 223 8.17 -10.67 -8.60
N LEU A 224 6.84 -10.51 -8.68
CA LEU A 224 6.21 -9.35 -9.30
C LEU A 224 6.55 -8.05 -8.56
N TRP A 225 6.50 -8.06 -7.23
CA TRP A 225 6.91 -6.91 -6.43
C TRP A 225 8.38 -6.54 -6.68
N ALA A 226 9.28 -7.52 -6.75
CA ALA A 226 10.70 -7.27 -7.03
C ALA A 226 10.90 -6.70 -8.43
N HIS A 227 10.20 -7.25 -9.43
CA HIS A 227 10.22 -6.78 -10.81
C HIS A 227 9.76 -5.32 -10.97
N LEU A 228 8.73 -4.91 -10.21
CA LEU A 228 8.19 -3.55 -10.21
C LEU A 228 8.94 -2.59 -9.27
N SER A 229 9.87 -3.09 -8.47
CA SER A 229 10.59 -2.31 -7.46
C SER A 229 11.93 -1.81 -7.99
N ASP A 230 12.49 -0.84 -7.26
CA ASP A 230 13.86 -0.36 -7.45
C ASP A 230 14.88 -1.53 -7.40
N PRO A 231 15.81 -1.66 -8.37
CA PRO A 231 16.89 -2.64 -8.39
C PRO A 231 17.69 -2.73 -7.08
N ALA A 232 17.78 -1.65 -6.30
CA ALA A 232 18.45 -1.67 -4.99
C ALA A 232 17.80 -2.64 -3.97
N LYS A 233 16.55 -3.06 -4.20
CA LYS A 233 15.81 -3.99 -3.32
C LYS A 233 15.98 -5.46 -3.72
N GLU A 234 16.65 -5.73 -4.84
CA GLU A 234 16.91 -7.07 -5.36
C GLU A 234 17.65 -8.01 -4.39
N PRO A 235 18.74 -7.61 -3.69
CA PRO A 235 19.45 -8.52 -2.79
C PRO A 235 18.56 -9.00 -1.64
N ARG A 236 17.65 -8.14 -1.16
CA ARG A 236 16.67 -8.51 -0.14
C ARG A 236 15.68 -9.54 -0.68
N PHE A 237 15.17 -9.35 -1.89
CA PHE A 237 14.29 -10.34 -2.51
C PHE A 237 15.00 -11.69 -2.69
N ALA A 238 16.24 -11.68 -3.18
CA ALA A 238 17.03 -12.89 -3.37
C ALA A 238 17.31 -13.63 -2.06
N GLN A 239 17.50 -12.91 -0.95
CA GLN A 239 17.61 -13.48 0.38
C GLN A 239 16.28 -14.12 0.83
N GLU A 240 15.16 -13.41 0.72
CA GLU A 240 13.85 -13.92 1.12
C GLU A 240 13.44 -15.19 0.34
N VAL A 241 13.79 -15.27 -0.95
CA VAL A 241 13.56 -16.48 -1.77
C VAL A 241 14.40 -17.65 -1.26
N ARG A 242 15.70 -17.44 -1.02
CA ARG A 242 16.60 -18.48 -0.51
C ARG A 242 16.20 -19.00 0.87
N GLU A 243 15.68 -18.12 1.73
CA GLU A 243 15.21 -18.53 3.07
C GLU A 243 13.92 -19.35 3.03
N ARG A 244 13.07 -19.18 2.00
CA ARG A 244 11.73 -19.76 1.97
C ARG A 244 11.64 -21.06 1.17
N PHE A 245 12.46 -21.22 0.14
CA PHE A 245 12.46 -22.40 -0.72
C PHE A 245 13.29 -23.54 -0.07
N PRO A 246 12.74 -24.76 0.07
CA PRO A 246 13.44 -25.90 0.65
C PRO A 246 14.64 -26.37 -0.18
N SER A 247 14.53 -26.25 -1.51
CA SER A 247 15.57 -26.65 -2.45
C SER A 247 16.27 -25.43 -3.05
N ASP A 248 17.60 -25.40 -2.92
CA ASP A 248 18.42 -24.33 -3.51
C ASP A 248 18.31 -24.31 -5.05
N ALA A 249 18.07 -25.47 -5.67
CA ALA A 249 17.83 -25.58 -7.10
C ALA A 249 16.61 -24.77 -7.58
N SER A 250 15.46 -24.87 -6.89
CA SER A 250 14.25 -24.13 -7.28
C SER A 250 14.40 -22.63 -7.05
N ALA A 251 15.09 -22.24 -5.98
CA ALA A 251 15.43 -20.84 -5.71
C ALA A 251 16.36 -20.26 -6.79
N ALA A 252 17.41 -20.98 -7.15
CA ALA A 252 18.36 -20.58 -8.20
C ALA A 252 17.68 -20.47 -9.57
N LEU A 253 16.77 -21.40 -9.91
CA LEU A 253 16.00 -21.35 -11.16
C LEU A 253 15.10 -20.10 -11.23
N LEU A 254 14.46 -19.71 -10.13
CA LEU A 254 13.66 -18.48 -10.08
C LEU A 254 14.55 -17.24 -10.25
N LEU A 255 15.65 -17.17 -9.49
CA LEU A 255 16.52 -15.99 -9.45
C LEU A 255 17.31 -15.79 -10.76
N GLY A 256 17.73 -16.89 -11.40
CA GLY A 256 18.47 -16.88 -12.66
C GLY A 256 17.61 -16.68 -13.91
N SER A 257 16.28 -16.66 -13.78
CA SER A 257 15.40 -16.44 -14.93
C SER A 257 15.33 -14.97 -15.35
N SER A 258 15.30 -14.71 -16.66
CA SER A 258 15.18 -13.34 -17.20
C SER A 258 13.87 -12.67 -16.79
N HIS A 259 12.77 -13.42 -16.80
CA HIS A 259 11.44 -12.93 -16.41
C HIS A 259 10.89 -13.72 -15.21
N ARG A 260 11.26 -13.28 -14.01
CA ARG A 260 10.97 -13.96 -12.74
C ARG A 260 9.48 -14.13 -12.43
N PRO A 261 8.59 -13.14 -12.68
CA PRO A 261 7.16 -13.32 -12.44
C PRO A 261 6.55 -14.43 -13.29
N LEU A 262 6.95 -14.50 -14.56
CA LEU A 262 6.49 -15.57 -15.48
C LEU A 262 7.04 -16.93 -15.06
N ARG A 263 8.30 -16.98 -14.63
CA ARG A 263 8.87 -18.21 -14.05
C ARG A 263 8.12 -18.65 -12.80
N ALA A 264 7.74 -17.73 -11.92
CA ALA A 264 6.96 -18.03 -10.73
C ALA A 264 5.56 -18.58 -11.08
N LEU A 265 4.90 -18.06 -12.12
CA LEU A 265 3.64 -18.62 -12.64
C LEU A 265 3.82 -20.03 -13.20
N SER A 266 4.89 -20.26 -13.96
CA SER A 266 5.20 -21.61 -14.46
C SER A 266 5.41 -22.62 -13.31
N LEU A 267 6.09 -22.21 -12.23
CA LEU A 267 6.25 -23.04 -11.03
C LEU A 267 4.91 -23.27 -10.32
N LEU A 268 4.06 -22.25 -10.25
CA LEU A 268 2.71 -22.36 -9.69
C LEU A 268 1.85 -23.37 -10.48
N SER A 269 1.81 -23.28 -11.80
CA SER A 269 1.09 -24.23 -12.64
C SER A 269 1.63 -25.65 -12.49
N ALA A 270 2.95 -25.84 -12.42
CA ALA A 270 3.55 -27.15 -12.17
C ALA A 270 3.19 -27.71 -10.78
N ALA A 271 3.15 -26.87 -9.75
CA ALA A 271 2.72 -27.29 -8.41
C ALA A 271 1.23 -27.65 -8.36
N MET A 272 0.38 -26.94 -9.11
CA MET A 272 -1.05 -27.26 -9.23
C MET A 272 -1.30 -28.61 -9.91
N ASP A 273 -0.51 -28.95 -10.93
CA ASP A 273 -0.64 -30.23 -11.63
C ASP A 273 -0.33 -31.43 -10.71
N ARG A 274 0.62 -31.27 -9.78
CA ARG A 274 0.99 -32.29 -8.79
C ARG A 274 0.02 -32.46 -7.64
N LEU A 275 -1.05 -31.66 -7.57
CA LEU A 275 -2.07 -31.81 -6.54
C LEU A 275 -2.87 -33.10 -6.78
N PRO A 276 -3.11 -33.91 -5.73
CA PRO A 276 -3.92 -35.12 -5.82
C PRO A 276 -5.42 -34.78 -5.79
N ILE A 277 -5.88 -33.97 -6.75
CA ILE A 277 -7.28 -33.55 -6.89
C ILE A 277 -7.81 -33.91 -8.28
N ASP A 278 -9.12 -34.03 -8.41
CA ASP A 278 -9.78 -34.30 -9.69
C ASP A 278 -9.44 -33.25 -10.77
N GLU A 279 -9.41 -33.68 -12.04
CA GLU A 279 -9.04 -32.83 -13.17
C GLU A 279 -9.99 -31.63 -13.32
N LYS A 280 -11.29 -31.80 -13.05
CA LYS A 280 -12.26 -30.69 -13.10
C LYS A 280 -11.94 -29.63 -12.05
N LYS A 281 -11.52 -30.06 -10.86
CA LYS A 281 -11.07 -29.16 -9.77
C LYS A 281 -9.82 -28.40 -10.23
N LYS A 282 -8.84 -29.06 -10.86
CA LYS A 282 -7.63 -28.41 -11.42
C LYS A 282 -7.97 -27.34 -12.46
N VAL A 283 -8.87 -27.64 -13.40
CA VAL A 283 -9.31 -26.68 -14.44
C VAL A 283 -9.95 -25.44 -13.81
N GLU A 284 -10.74 -25.60 -12.74
CA GLU A 284 -11.34 -24.46 -12.04
C GLU A 284 -10.29 -23.60 -11.31
N MET A 285 -9.26 -24.21 -10.71
CA MET A 285 -8.13 -23.47 -10.14
C MET A 285 -7.30 -22.74 -11.20
N ASP A 286 -7.09 -23.34 -12.37
CA ASP A 286 -6.28 -22.77 -13.44
C ASP A 286 -6.86 -21.45 -14.00
N LYS A 287 -8.19 -21.29 -13.95
CA LYS A 287 -8.84 -20.00 -14.25
C LYS A 287 -8.27 -18.86 -13.40
N SER A 288 -7.95 -19.10 -12.13
CA SER A 288 -7.29 -18.10 -11.28
C SER A 288 -5.85 -17.85 -11.70
N CYS A 289 -5.12 -18.85 -12.19
CA CYS A 289 -3.76 -18.70 -12.69
C CYS A 289 -3.72 -17.86 -13.99
N ILE A 290 -4.65 -18.09 -14.91
CA ILE A 290 -4.80 -17.29 -16.15
C ILE A 290 -5.04 -15.80 -15.82
N LEU A 291 -5.88 -15.52 -14.81
CA LEU A 291 -6.14 -14.16 -14.37
C LEU A 291 -4.93 -13.50 -13.71
N LEU A 292 -4.07 -14.27 -13.04
CA LEU A 292 -2.78 -13.78 -12.53
C LEU A 292 -1.83 -13.44 -13.67
N GLY A 293 -1.73 -14.28 -14.71
CA GLY A 293 -0.90 -14.03 -15.90
C GLY A 293 -1.26 -12.73 -16.62
N ARG A 294 -2.55 -12.54 -16.91
CA ARG A 294 -3.05 -11.31 -17.56
C ARG A 294 -2.88 -10.04 -16.73
N SER A 295 -2.68 -10.15 -15.41
CA SER A 295 -2.50 -9.00 -14.53
C SER A 295 -1.04 -8.54 -14.42
N GLY A 296 -0.10 -9.29 -15.00
CA GLY A 296 1.33 -8.97 -15.04
C GLY A 296 1.84 -8.47 -16.40
N GLU A 297 0.98 -8.46 -17.43
CA GLU A 297 1.19 -7.78 -18.72
C GLU A 297 0.75 -6.31 -18.64
#